data_AF-A0ABD5T952-F1
#
_entry.id   AF-A0ABD5T952-F1
#
_cell.length_a   1.000
_cell.length_b   1.000
_cell.length_c   1.000
_cell.angle_alpha   90.00
_cell.angle_beta   90.00
_cell.angle_gamma   90.00
#
_symmetry.space_group_name_H-M   'P 1'
#
loop_
_entity.id
_entity.type
_entity.pdbx_description
1 polymer ?
#
loop_
_entity_poly.entity_id
_entity_poly.type
_entity_poly.pdbx_seq_one_letter_code
_entity_poly.pdbx_strand_id
1 'polypeptide(L)'
;MKHLLLAIDESGDRAAAQAATVRDLFDTDSTTAHLLHDFTDNREGASVSQVAAVRRAATILEDAGVTVEYHETSGTPSRSIIQTAEE
;
A
#
# COMPACT_ATOMS: atom_id res chain seq x y z
N MET A 1 -6.80 -14.30 -9.82
CA MET A 1 -5.96 -13.49 -8.92
C MET A 1 -6.32 -12.03 -9.15
N LYS A 2 -6.62 -11.28 -8.10
CA LYS A 2 -6.95 -9.85 -8.16
C LYS A 2 -5.76 -9.04 -7.65
N HIS A 3 -5.48 -7.92 -8.30
CA HIS A 3 -4.42 -7.00 -7.92
C HIS A 3 -5.07 -5.70 -7.46
N LEU A 4 -4.74 -5.26 -6.23
CA LEU A 4 -5.28 -4.06 -5.63
C LEU A 4 -4.14 -3.11 -5.29
N LEU A 5 -4.16 -1.90 -5.84
CA LEU A 5 -3.22 -0.85 -5.48
C LEU A 5 -3.79 0.00 -4.34
N LEU A 6 -3.06 0.09 -3.23
CA LEU A 6 -3.38 0.94 -2.09
C LEU A 6 -2.33 2.04 -2.01
N ALA A 7 -2.77 3.28 -2.25
CA ALA A 7 -1.96 4.46 -2.01
C ALA A 7 -2.03 4.81 -0.52
N ILE A 8 -0.90 4.63 0.17
CA ILE A 8 -0.78 4.83 1.61
C ILE A 8 -0.04 6.14 1.85
N ASP A 9 -0.67 7.06 2.56
CA ASP A 9 -0.02 8.26 3.08
C ASP A 9 0.49 8.02 4.52
N GLU A 10 0.89 9.07 5.23
CA GLU A 10 1.43 8.94 6.59
C GLU A 10 0.37 8.64 7.67
N SER A 11 -0.92 8.62 7.33
CA SER A 11 -2.00 8.35 8.29
C SER A 11 -2.20 6.85 8.51
N GLY A 12 -1.76 6.38 9.67
CA GLY A 12 -1.98 4.99 10.09
C GLY A 12 -3.47 4.59 10.18
N ASP A 13 -4.36 5.52 10.53
CA ASP A 13 -5.80 5.24 10.61
C ASP A 13 -6.41 5.04 9.23
N ARG A 14 -6.05 5.88 8.25
CA ARG A 14 -6.49 5.69 6.86
C ARG A 14 -5.91 4.41 6.25
N ALA A 15 -4.64 4.13 6.52
CA ALA A 15 -3.99 2.90 6.06
C ALA A 15 -4.70 1.64 6.59
N ALA A 16 -5.04 1.63 7.89
CA ALA A 16 -5.79 0.55 8.50
C ALA A 16 -7.21 0.41 7.92
N ALA A 17 -7.89 1.53 7.65
CA ALA A 17 -9.22 1.50 7.04
C ALA A 17 -9.20 0.93 5.60
N GLN A 18 -8.19 1.29 4.80
CA GLN A 18 -8.02 0.70 3.46
C GLN A 18 -7.76 -0.81 3.54
N ALA A 19 -6.85 -1.26 4.42
CA ALA A 19 -6.54 -2.67 4.61
C ALA A 19 -7.77 -3.49 5.07
N ALA A 20 -8.55 -2.95 6.01
CA ALA A 20 -9.80 -3.56 6.45
C ALA A 20 -10.81 -3.67 5.29
N THR A 21 -10.91 -2.62 4.45
CA THR A 21 -11.78 -2.64 3.26
C THR A 21 -11.40 -3.76 2.29
N VAL A 22 -10.09 -4.00 2.08
CA VAL A 22 -9.63 -5.13 1.25
C VAL A 22 -10.08 -6.46 1.84
N ARG A 23 -9.79 -6.70 3.12
CA ARG A 23 -10.19 -7.93 3.81
C ARG A 23 -11.70 -8.17 3.77
N ASP A 24 -12.49 -7.11 3.92
CA ASP A 24 -13.94 -7.21 4.05
C ASP A 24 -14.65 -7.37 2.69
N LEU A 25 -14.03 -6.95 1.58
CA LEU A 25 -14.64 -6.97 0.24
C LEU A 25 -14.07 -8.04 -0.72
N PHE A 26 -12.89 -8.57 -0.43
CA PHE A 26 -12.18 -9.46 -1.35
C PHE A 26 -11.87 -10.81 -0.71
N ASP A 27 -11.77 -11.82 -1.56
CA ASP A 27 -11.25 -13.13 -1.18
C ASP A 27 -9.73 -13.03 -1.02
N THR A 28 -9.24 -13.21 0.21
CA THR A 28 -7.87 -12.89 0.60
C THR A 28 -6.84 -13.80 -0.06
N ASP A 29 -7.16 -15.09 -0.20
CA ASP A 29 -6.27 -16.10 -0.77
C ASP A 29 -6.05 -15.94 -2.28
N SER A 30 -6.91 -15.16 -2.95
CA SER A 30 -6.82 -14.88 -4.38
C SER A 30 -6.52 -13.41 -4.71
N THR A 31 -6.02 -12.66 -3.72
CA THR A 31 -5.73 -11.22 -3.81
C THR A 31 -4.27 -10.90 -3.49
N THR A 32 -3.66 -10.05 -4.33
CA THR A 32 -2.38 -9.39 -4.06
C THR A 32 -2.63 -7.89 -3.84
N ALA A 33 -2.18 -7.37 -2.71
CA ALA A 33 -2.23 -5.96 -2.37
C ALA A 33 -0.87 -5.30 -2.60
N HIS A 34 -0.84 -4.33 -3.49
CA HIS A 34 0.31 -3.50 -3.81
C HIS A 34 0.23 -2.23 -2.95
N LEU A 35 1.12 -2.08 -1.97
CA LEU A 35 1.19 -0.92 -1.09
C LEU A 35 2.16 0.10 -1.66
N LEU A 36 1.63 1.21 -2.18
CA LEU A 36 2.38 2.31 -2.75
C LEU A 36 2.49 3.45 -1.73
N HIS A 37 3.70 3.93 -1.50
CA HIS A 37 3.95 5.21 -0.85
C HIS A 37 4.74 6.13 -1.78
N ASP A 38 4.17 7.29 -2.09
CA ASP A 38 4.86 8.34 -2.83
C ASP A 38 5.46 9.35 -1.84
N PHE A 39 6.78 9.37 -1.77
CA PHE A 39 7.49 10.30 -0.91
C PHE A 39 7.58 11.68 -1.59
N THR A 40 7.00 12.70 -0.96
CA THR A 40 7.05 14.07 -1.50
C THR A 40 8.41 14.74 -1.33
N ASP A 41 9.22 14.30 -0.35
CA ASP A 41 10.58 14.80 -0.11
C ASP A 41 11.48 13.69 0.46
N ASN A 42 11.85 12.70 -0.37
CA ASN A 42 12.67 11.56 0.08
C ASN A 42 14.18 11.88 0.10
N ARG A 43 14.63 12.81 0.94
CA ARG A 43 16.05 13.21 0.97
C ARG A 43 16.97 12.13 1.51
N GLU A 44 16.45 11.23 2.33
CA GLU A 44 17.25 10.22 3.06
C GLU A 44 17.17 8.82 2.44
N GLY A 45 16.46 8.64 1.32
CA GLY A 45 16.29 7.32 0.70
C GLY A 45 15.54 6.35 1.61
N ALA A 46 14.53 6.85 2.34
CA ALA A 46 13.67 6.04 3.17
C ALA A 46 12.96 5.00 2.29
N SER A 47 12.88 3.77 2.79
CA SER A 47 12.14 2.69 2.14
C SER A 47 10.67 2.75 2.55
N VAL A 48 9.77 2.43 1.62
CA VAL A 48 8.32 2.28 1.89
C VAL A 48 8.03 1.36 3.07
N SER A 49 8.83 0.30 3.24
CA SER A 49 8.73 -0.64 4.35
C SER A 49 9.05 -0.01 5.72
N GLN A 50 9.63 1.20 5.77
CA GLN A 50 9.94 1.94 7.00
C GLN A 50 8.80 2.88 7.41
N VAL A 51 7.83 3.13 6.51
CA VAL A 51 6.70 4.02 6.79
C VAL A 51 5.72 3.32 7.74
N ALA A 52 5.48 3.91 8.91
CA ALA A 52 4.66 3.30 9.95
C ALA A 52 3.22 2.98 9.49
N ALA A 53 2.63 3.86 8.68
CA ALA A 53 1.30 3.64 8.11
C ALA A 53 1.27 2.45 7.14
N VAL A 54 2.29 2.31 6.28
CA VAL A 54 2.44 1.16 5.38
C VAL A 54 2.57 -0.14 6.17
N ARG A 55 3.46 -0.18 7.17
CA ARG A 55 3.63 -1.35 8.04
C ARG A 55 2.30 -1.77 8.67
N ARG A 56 1.52 -0.80 9.15
CA ARG A 56 0.23 -1.07 9.77
C ARG A 56 -0.77 -1.69 8.78
N ALA A 57 -0.84 -1.19 7.55
CA ALA A 57 -1.67 -1.80 6.51
C ALA A 57 -1.19 -3.21 6.14
N ALA A 58 0.13 -3.38 5.95
CA ALA A 58 0.74 -4.67 5.62
C ALA A 58 0.41 -5.73 6.67
N THR A 59 0.61 -5.44 7.97
CA THR A 59 0.29 -6.37 9.05
C THR A 59 -1.18 -6.82 9.00
N ILE A 60 -2.13 -5.90 8.79
CA ILE A 60 -3.56 -6.26 8.72
C ILE A 60 -3.86 -7.17 7.53
N LEU A 61 -3.22 -6.94 6.39
CA LEU A 61 -3.41 -7.71 5.16
C LEU A 61 -2.76 -9.09 5.26
N GLU A 62 -1.51 -9.15 5.72
CA GLU A 62 -0.74 -10.38 5.91
C GLU A 62 -1.39 -11.28 6.97
N ASP A 63 -1.87 -10.72 8.09
CA ASP A 63 -2.63 -11.46 9.12
C ASP A 63 -3.94 -12.05 8.56
N ALA A 64 -4.48 -11.45 7.50
CA ALA A 64 -5.66 -11.94 6.79
C ALA A 64 -5.33 -12.90 5.63
N GLY A 65 -4.06 -13.23 5.39
CA GLY A 65 -3.62 -14.11 4.31
C GLY A 65 -3.48 -13.45 2.94
N VAL A 66 -3.60 -12.12 2.86
CA VAL A 66 -3.40 -11.38 1.60
C VAL A 66 -1.90 -11.29 1.29
N THR A 67 -1.52 -11.54 0.04
CA THR A 67 -0.13 -11.33 -0.41
C THR A 67 0.14 -9.84 -0.54
N VAL A 68 1.23 -9.35 0.05
CA VAL A 68 1.60 -7.92 0.03
C VAL A 68 2.86 -7.70 -0.81
N GLU A 69 2.80 -6.71 -1.68
CA GLU A 69 3.94 -6.18 -2.43
C GLU A 69 4.12 -4.69 -2.13
N TYR A 70 5.37 -4.22 -2.15
CA TYR A 70 5.70 -2.86 -1.78
C TYR A 70 6.18 -2.07 -3.01
N HIS A 71 5.66 -0.86 -3.16
CA HIS A 71 6.06 0.08 -4.20
C HIS A 71 6.44 1.41 -3.58
N GLU A 72 7.56 1.96 -4.02
CA GLU A 72 8.03 3.27 -3.59
C GLU A 72 8.29 4.16 -4.79
N THR A 73 7.78 5.38 -4.72
CA THR A 73 7.98 6.41 -5.73
C THR A 73 8.30 7.73 -5.05
N SER A 74 8.76 8.70 -5.83
CA SER A 74 8.92 10.07 -5.37
C SER A 74 8.43 11.03 -6.44
N GLY A 75 7.50 11.92 -6.10
CA GLY A 75 7.03 12.94 -7.02
C GLY A 75 5.65 13.48 -6.70
N THR A 76 4.74 13.31 -7.67
CA THR A 76 3.35 13.78 -7.55
C THR A 76 2.46 12.57 -7.30
N PRO A 77 1.84 12.43 -6.11
CA PRO A 77 1.12 11.21 -5.72
C PRO A 77 0.07 10.77 -6.74
N SER A 78 -0.72 11.69 -7.28
CA SER A 78 -1.76 11.36 -8.26
C SER A 78 -1.21 10.75 -9.55
N ARG A 79 -0.02 11.19 -10.00
CA ARG A 79 0.63 10.62 -11.18
C ARG A 79 1.24 9.26 -10.87
N SER A 80 1.93 9.15 -9.73
CA SER A 80 2.56 7.91 -9.29
C SER A 80 1.54 6.78 -9.13
N ILE A 81 0.37 7.06 -8.56
CA ILE A 81 -0.73 6.09 -8.41
C ILE A 81 -1.16 5.51 -9.76
N ILE A 82 -1.39 6.36 -10.77
CA ILE A 82 -1.84 5.89 -12.08
C ILE A 82 -0.73 5.09 -12.77
N GLN A 83 0.50 5.58 -12.72
CA GLN A 83 1.62 4.90 -13.35
C GLN A 83 1.86 3.51 -12.74
N THR A 84 1.91 3.39 -11.42
CA THR A 84 2.08 2.09 -10.74
C THR A 84 0.91 1.14 -11.01
N ALA A 85 -0.31 1.67 -11.24
CA ALA A 85 -1.46 0.83 -11.59
C ALA A 85 -1.43 0.30 -13.03
N GLU A 86 -0.64 0.93 -13.92
CA GLU A 86 -0.51 0.54 -15.34
C GLU A 86 0.66 -0.43 -15.59
N GLU A 87 1.56 -0.58 -14.62
CA GLU A 87 2.70 -1.52 -14.65
C GLU A 87 2.27 -2.97 -14.39
#